data_AF-A0A3B9QUJ4-F1
#
_entry.id   AF-A0A3B9QUJ4-F1
#
_cell.length_a   1.000
_cell.length_b   1.000
_cell.length_c   1.000
_cell.angle_alpha   90.00
_cell.angle_beta   90.00
_cell.angle_gamma   90.00
#
_symmetry.space_group_name_H-M   'P 1'
#
loop_
_entity.id
_entity.type
_entity.pdbx_description
1 polymer ?
#
loop_
_entity_poly.entity_id
_entity_poly.type
_entity_poly.pdbx_seq_one_letter_code
_entity_poly.pdbx_strand_id
1 'polypeptide(L)' 'MKKFLVVGCGGSGAKTQAYMIDQLKAHLRAFDPTLTSLPKAWQFVSIDVPVSPEKGPDGLGNVQDNGGRYVGIGSKQQYK' A
#
# COMPACT_ATOMS: atom_id res chain seq x y z
N MET A 1 2.00 -18.27 19.56
CA MET A 1 1.31 -17.61 18.42
C MET A 1 2.22 -16.54 17.84
N LYS A 2 2.54 -16.60 16.55
CA LYS A 2 3.36 -15.58 15.87
C LYS A 2 2.45 -14.42 15.46
N LYS A 3 2.91 -13.18 15.66
CA LYS A 3 2.24 -11.96 15.20
C LYS A 3 2.92 -11.48 13.94
N PHE A 4 2.15 -10.98 12.98
CA PHE A 4 2.62 -10.52 11.68
C PHE A 4 2.18 -9.08 11.46
N LEU A 5 3.15 -8.23 11.10
CA LEU A 5 2.91 -6.90 10.56
C LEU A 5 3.45 -6.88 9.14
N VAL A 6 2.58 -6.66 8.16
CA VAL A 6 2.94 -6.52 6.76
C VAL A 6 2.92 -5.04 6.43
N VAL A 7 4.08 -4.48 6.11
CA VAL A 7 4.24 -3.09 5.69
C VAL A 7 4.45 -3.10 4.17
N GLY A 8 3.63 -2.37 3.43
CA GLY A 8 3.88 -2.13 2.01
C GLY A 8 4.09 -0.66 1.74
N CYS A 9 4.99 -0.38 0.82
CA CYS A 9 5.17 0.93 0.23
C CYS A 9 4.09 1.17 -0.84
N GLY A 10 3.78 2.44 -1.12
CA GLY A 10 2.78 2.86 -2.12
C GLY A 10 2.91 2.21 -3.50
N GLY A 11 1.92 2.47 -4.37
CA GLY A 11 1.86 1.86 -5.70
C GLY A 11 1.58 0.36 -5.68
N SER A 12 2.56 -0.47 -6.09
CA SER A 12 2.38 -1.93 -6.18
C SER A 12 2.32 -2.62 -4.81
N GLY A 13 3.01 -2.11 -3.79
CA GLY A 13 3.00 -2.70 -2.45
C GLY A 13 1.62 -2.63 -1.78
N ALA A 14 0.86 -1.55 -2.02
CA ALA A 14 -0.54 -1.44 -1.58
C ALA A 14 -1.45 -2.47 -2.29
N LYS A 15 -1.27 -2.65 -3.60
CA LYS A 15 -2.03 -3.63 -4.40
C LYS A 15 -1.74 -5.06 -3.94
N THR A 16 -0.47 -5.40 -3.72
CA THR A 16 -0.08 -6.72 -3.20
C THR A 16 -0.66 -6.98 -1.82
N GLN A 17 -0.62 -6.00 -0.90
CA GLN A 17 -1.26 -6.14 0.41
C GLN A 17 -2.77 -6.40 0.30
N ALA A 18 -3.48 -5.74 -0.62
CA ALA A 18 -4.90 -5.99 -0.83
C ALA A 18 -5.17 -7.45 -1.23
N TYR A 19 -4.40 -8.01 -2.17
CA TYR A 19 -4.48 -9.43 -2.53
C TYR A 19 -4.15 -10.35 -1.36
N MET A 20 -3.11 -10.03 -0.57
CA MET A 20 -2.75 -10.82 0.61
C MET A 20 -3.88 -10.86 1.65
N ILE A 21 -4.51 -9.71 1.93
CA ILE A 21 -5.62 -9.62 2.86
C ILE A 21 -6.82 -10.45 2.37
N ASP A 22 -7.15 -10.34 1.08
CA ASP A 22 -8.25 -11.08 0.48
C ASP A 22 -8.03 -12.60 0.57
N GLN A 23 -6.85 -13.07 0.14
CA GLN A 23 -6.50 -14.50 0.20
C GLN A 23 -6.43 -15.01 1.64
N LEU A 24 -5.90 -14.22 2.57
CA LEU A 24 -5.88 -14.59 3.98
C LEU A 24 -7.30 -14.72 4.54
N LYS A 25 -8.20 -13.78 4.24
CA LYS A 25 -9.61 -13.86 4.65
C LYS A 25 -10.29 -15.09 4.04
N ALA A 26 -10.06 -15.37 2.75
CA ALA A 26 -10.61 -16.55 2.08
C ALA A 26 -10.11 -17.85 2.72
N HIS A 27 -8.81 -17.93 3.00
CA HIS A 27 -8.20 -19.07 3.68
C HIS A 27 -8.76 -19.27 5.09
N LEU A 28 -8.87 -18.19 5.88
CA LEU A 28 -9.45 -18.26 7.23
C LEU A 28 -10.91 -18.71 7.22
N ARG A 29 -11.71 -18.25 6.25
CA ARG A 29 -13.10 -18.68 6.07
C ARG A 29 -13.24 -20.17 5.74
N ALA A 30 -12.22 -20.79 5.16
CA ALA A 30 -12.22 -22.23 4.92
C ALA A 30 -12.15 -23.05 6.22
N PHE A 31 -11.62 -22.46 7.31
CA PHE A 31 -11.59 -23.09 8.64
C PHE A 31 -12.76 -22.65 9.52
N ASP A 32 -13.09 -21.35 9.50
CA ASP A 32 -14.22 -20.79 10.22
C ASP A 32 -14.95 -19.77 9.32
N PRO A 33 -16.10 -20.17 8.75
CA PRO A 33 -16.87 -19.32 7.84
C PRO A 33 -17.37 -18.01 8.46
N THR A 34 -17.40 -17.91 9.80
CA THR A 34 -17.87 -16.70 10.50
C THR A 34 -16.82 -15.60 10.60
N LEU A 35 -15.55 -15.90 10.26
CA LEU A 35 -14.46 -14.93 10.23
C LEU A 35 -14.60 -13.94 9.06
N THR A 36 -15.19 -12.78 9.36
CA THR A 36 -15.35 -11.67 8.41
C THR A 36 -14.25 -10.61 8.52
N SER A 37 -13.47 -10.65 9.60
CA SER A 37 -12.40 -9.70 9.91
C SER A 37 -11.06 -10.42 10.10
N LEU A 38 -9.96 -9.66 9.98
CA LEU A 38 -8.64 -10.21 10.22
C LEU A 38 -8.41 -10.43 11.73
N PRO A 39 -7.83 -11.57 12.14
CA PRO A 39 -7.40 -11.77 13.51
C PRO A 39 -6.41 -10.69 13.93
N LYS A 40 -6.47 -10.23 15.18
CA LYS A 40 -5.57 -9.20 15.73
C LYS A 40 -4.07 -9.53 15.63
N ALA A 41 -3.73 -10.80 15.41
CA ALA A 41 -2.35 -11.24 15.17
C ALA A 41 -1.81 -10.85 13.79
N TRP A 42 -2.67 -10.43 12.86
CA TRP A 42 -2.32 -9.97 11.52
C TRP A 42 -2.66 -8.49 11.37
N GLN A 43 -1.66 -7.69 11.05
CA GLN A 43 -1.82 -6.27 10.77
C GLN A 43 -1.17 -5.93 9.43
N PHE A 44 -1.79 -4.99 8.72
CA PHE A 44 -1.34 -4.50 7.42
C PHE A 44 -1.29 -2.98 7.49
N VAL A 45 -0.22 -2.38 6.98
CA VAL A 45 -0.07 -0.93 6.89
C VAL A 45 0.56 -0.59 5.54
N SER A 46 -0.07 0.35 4.83
CA SER A 46 0.45 0.88 3.58
C SER A 46 1.02 2.28 3.82
N ILE A 47 2.28 2.48 3.45
CA ILE A 47 2.99 3.76 3.55
C ILE A 47 3.25 4.24 2.13
N ASP A 48 2.50 5.24 1.68
CA ASP A 48 2.65 5.83 0.36
C ASP A 48 3.35 7.19 0.47
N VAL A 49 4.54 7.32 -0.12
CA VAL A 49 5.28 8.59 -0.19
C VAL A 49 5.87 8.72 -1.59
N PRO A 50 5.22 9.43 -2.52
CA PRO A 50 5.78 9.62 -3.85
C PRO A 50 7.10 10.41 -3.76
N VAL A 51 8.16 9.87 -4.37
CA VAL A 51 9.47 10.53 -4.57
C VAL A 51 9.54 11.33 -5.87
N SER A 52 8.57 11.10 -6.76
CA SER A 52 8.40 11.76 -8.06
C SER A 52 6.93 12.09 -8.28
N PRO A 53 6.61 13.17 -9.02
CA PRO A 53 5.23 13.51 -9.32
C PRO A 53 4.58 12.43 -10.17
N GLU A 54 3.33 12.09 -9.84
CA GLU A 54 2.50 11.24 -10.68
C GLU A 54 2.05 11.99 -11.93
N LYS A 55 1.64 11.25 -12.97
CA LYS A 55 1.05 11.87 -14.18
C LYS A 55 -0.31 12.48 -13.83
N GLY A 56 -0.66 13.58 -14.50
CA GLY A 56 -1.99 14.16 -14.38
C GLY A 56 -3.07 13.22 -14.96
N PRO A 57 -4.31 13.30 -14.46
CA PRO A 57 -5.42 12.50 -14.97
C PRO A 57 -5.86 12.98 -16.36
N ASP A 58 -6.45 12.08 -17.15
CA ASP A 58 -7.19 12.39 -18.38
C ASP A 58 -6.46 13.28 -19.40
N GLY A 59 -5.14 13.07 -19.53
CA GLY A 59 -4.29 13.80 -20.49
C GLY A 59 -3.85 15.19 -20.02
N LEU A 60 -4.23 15.60 -18.81
CA LEU A 60 -3.71 16.80 -18.18
C LEU A 60 -2.26 16.59 -17.73
N GLY A 61 -1.46 17.65 -17.78
CA GLY A 61 -0.13 17.65 -17.16
C GLY A 61 -0.21 17.40 -15.66
N ASN A 62 0.89 16.99 -15.03
CA ASN A 62 0.96 16.94 -13.56
C ASN A 62 1.12 18.34 -12.93
N VAL A 63 1.27 18.42 -11.61
CA VAL A 63 1.42 19.69 -10.89
C VAL A 63 2.62 20.52 -11.41
N GLN A 64 3.74 19.89 -11.79
CA GLN A 64 4.88 20.60 -12.38
C GLN A 64 4.58 21.07 -13.81
N ASP A 65 3.94 20.21 -14.60
CA ASP A 65 3.62 20.50 -16.00
C ASP A 65 2.60 21.65 -16.15
N ASN A 66 1.74 21.87 -15.15
CA ASN A 66 0.79 22.99 -15.11
C ASN A 66 1.33 24.22 -14.34
N GLY A 67 2.65 24.31 -14.12
CA GLY A 67 3.30 25.49 -13.54
C GLY A 67 3.31 25.55 -12.01
N GLY A 68 2.91 24.49 -11.32
CA GLY A 68 3.03 24.33 -9.87
C GLY A 68 4.39 23.76 -9.45
N ARG A 69 4.62 23.69 -8.13
CA ARG A 69 5.85 23.13 -7.56
C ARG A 69 5.57 21.80 -6.85
N TYR A 70 6.16 20.72 -7.36
CA TYR A 70 6.20 19.44 -6.66
C TYR A 70 7.43 19.36 -5.75
N VAL A 71 7.24 18.88 -4.52
CA VAL A 71 8.31 18.61 -3.55
C VAL A 71 8.17 17.18 -3.08
N GLY A 72 8.99 16.27 -3.62
CA GLY A 72 9.07 14.89 -3.17
C GLY A 72 9.81 14.82 -1.84
N ILE A 73 9.10 14.45 -0.76
CA ILE A 73 9.67 14.26 0.59
C ILE A 73 10.01 12.80 0.90
N GLY A 74 9.79 11.89 -0.05
CA GLY A 74 10.22 10.50 0.08
C GLY A 74 11.75 10.42 0.10
N SER A 75 12.29 9.60 1.01
CA SER A 75 13.74 9.39 1.08
C SER A 75 14.22 8.58 -0.12
N LYS A 76 15.18 9.12 -0.89
CA LYS A 76 15.96 8.36 -1.90
C LYS A 76 17.10 7.55 -1.27
N GLN A 77 17.27 7.63 0.04
CA GLN A 77 18.40 7.04 0.75
C GLN A 77 18.22 5.52 0.80
N GLN A 78 19.05 4.80 0.05
CA GLN A 78 19.16 3.35 0.19
C GLN A 78 19.87 3.05 1.51
N TYR A 79 19.26 2.24 2.38
CA TYR A 79 19.95 1.70 3.56
C TYR A 79 21.04 0.74 3.06
N LYS A 80 22.30 1.03 3.43
CA LYS A 80 23.45 0.11 3.25
C LYS A 80 23.60 -0.78 4.47
#